data_AF-E4PMQ1-F1
#
_entry.id   AF-E4PMQ1-F1
#
_cell.length_a   1.000
_cell.length_b   1.000
_cell.length_c   1.000
_cell.angle_alpha   90.00
_cell.angle_beta   90.00
_cell.angle_gamma   90.00
#
_symmetry.space_group_name_H-M   'P 1'
#
loop_
_entity.id
_entity.type
_entity.pdbx_description
1 polymer ?
#
loop_
_entity_poly.entity_id
_entity_poly.type
_entity_poly.pdbx_seq_one_letter_code
_entity_poly.pdbx_strand_id
1 'polypeptide(L)'
;MSLLNDALRAAEQRQNRPEVAAAYAGQSQSLGRPRSVFWPVVLLFAAGLVGASVFWFMTRTGSEEMPVEVIASPAPKTTMAPPIDQDAGTEKSSIDSQSVGGGQDTIEQVVSGIENEPVSQLPPAPEPPAVVQPEPKAREAAETVVSEPTPEPVRRQASEPEGAVSEPVVAESKPAQETEAPTPSVKQVRETPEAIDRRVSRELASLLRRGDTREAEQKLQELAATQAAIASREVFARQMLVQEMPDRALAWLPESVTNGDAGLRLLRARALHAKGRLPDAIAALELSVPAVRQNVEYRVTLATLLQQAGRNTEAARHWSALIAEDDSRAAWWVGLAIALETGGEVNSAVRAYSQAAQLPGLSPSLADYVRERLKSLQAG
;
A
#
# COMPACT_ATOMS: atom_id res chain seq x y z
N MET A 1 32.21 13.31 -12.60
CA MET A 1 31.05 13.29 -13.53
C MET A 1 29.78 12.64 -12.96
N SER A 2 29.83 11.53 -12.20
CA SER A 2 28.61 10.78 -11.82
C SER A 2 27.48 11.61 -11.18
N LEU A 3 27.81 12.44 -10.16
CA LEU A 3 26.82 13.10 -9.29
C LEU A 3 25.72 13.90 -10.02
N LEU A 4 25.96 14.41 -11.23
CA LEU A 4 24.95 15.11 -12.02
C LEU A 4 23.93 14.15 -12.64
N ASN A 5 24.38 13.00 -13.15
CA ASN A 5 23.50 11.92 -13.62
C ASN A 5 22.74 11.28 -12.45
N ASP A 6 23.39 11.12 -11.30
CA ASP A 6 22.75 10.57 -10.10
C ASP A 6 21.66 11.52 -9.56
N ALA A 7 21.90 12.84 -9.61
CA ALA A 7 20.90 13.86 -9.28
C ALA A 7 19.74 13.90 -10.28
N LEU A 8 20.01 13.81 -11.59
CA LEU A 8 18.98 13.72 -12.65
C LEU A 8 18.11 12.46 -12.48
N ARG A 9 18.73 11.29 -12.32
CA ARG A 9 18.04 10.02 -12.11
C ARG A 9 17.24 10.00 -10.79
N ALA A 10 17.74 10.66 -9.74
CA ALA A 10 16.99 10.85 -8.49
C ALA A 10 15.84 11.85 -8.61
N ALA A 11 15.92 12.86 -9.49
CA ALA A 11 14.81 13.76 -9.80
C ALA A 11 13.74 13.05 -10.63
N GLU A 12 14.14 12.29 -11.65
CA GLU A 12 13.26 11.46 -12.48
C GLU A 12 12.53 10.39 -11.67
N GLN A 13 13.21 9.72 -10.73
CA GLN A 13 12.59 8.80 -9.77
C GLN A 13 11.59 9.47 -8.80
N ARG A 14 11.70 10.79 -8.57
CA ARG A 14 10.70 11.55 -7.79
C ARG A 14 9.52 11.96 -8.66
N GLN A 15 9.78 12.35 -9.90
CA GLN A 15 8.72 12.70 -10.87
C GLN A 15 7.86 11.48 -11.24
N ASN A 16 8.47 10.30 -11.36
CA ASN A 16 7.79 9.02 -11.61
C ASN A 16 7.19 8.36 -10.34
N ARG A 17 7.13 9.07 -9.21
CA ARG A 17 6.36 8.66 -8.02
C ARG A 17 5.09 9.51 -7.89
N PRO A 18 3.94 9.07 -8.43
CA PRO A 18 2.69 9.79 -8.25
C PRO A 18 2.24 9.78 -6.78
N GLU A 19 2.27 10.94 -6.12
CA GLU A 19 1.63 11.17 -4.81
C GLU A 19 0.10 10.99 -4.85
N VAL A 20 -0.45 10.79 -6.05
CA VAL A 20 -1.86 10.47 -6.35
C VAL A 20 -2.38 9.24 -5.56
N ALA A 21 -1.50 8.38 -5.04
CA ALA A 21 -1.87 7.34 -4.07
C ALA A 21 -2.66 7.90 -2.85
N ALA A 22 -2.36 9.13 -2.40
CA ALA A 22 -3.13 9.82 -1.36
C ALA A 22 -4.48 10.33 -1.86
N ALA A 23 -4.56 10.75 -3.14
CA ALA A 23 -5.81 11.23 -3.76
C ALA A 23 -6.86 10.12 -3.95
N TYR A 24 -6.43 8.87 -4.22
CA TYR A 24 -7.34 7.72 -4.33
C TYR A 24 -7.82 7.18 -2.97
N ALA A 25 -7.10 7.46 -1.89
CA ALA A 25 -7.34 6.82 -0.58
C ALA A 25 -8.60 7.31 0.16
N GLY A 26 -9.34 8.30 -0.38
CA GLY A 26 -10.56 8.84 0.23
C GLY A 26 -10.32 9.56 1.56
N GLN A 27 -9.07 9.86 1.91
CA GLN A 27 -8.73 10.63 3.10
C GLN A 27 -9.19 12.08 2.92
N SER A 28 -10.24 12.46 3.63
CA SER A 28 -10.60 13.86 3.80
C SER A 28 -9.43 14.58 4.49
N GLN A 29 -8.75 15.45 3.74
CA GLN A 29 -7.78 16.38 4.33
C GLN A 29 -8.49 17.19 5.41
N SER A 30 -8.12 16.98 6.68
CA SER A 30 -8.60 17.81 7.76
C SER A 30 -8.02 19.22 7.54
N LEU A 31 -8.88 20.21 7.31
CA LEU A 31 -8.42 21.60 7.15
C LEU A 31 -7.89 22.12 8.49
N GLY A 32 -6.59 21.89 8.70
CA GLY A 32 -5.82 22.37 9.84
C GLY A 32 -5.88 23.89 9.93
N ARG A 33 -6.63 24.38 10.92
CA ARG A 33 -6.88 25.81 11.15
C ARG A 33 -5.55 26.57 11.32
N PRO A 34 -5.32 27.68 10.60
CA PRO A 34 -3.97 28.23 10.43
C PRO A 34 -3.41 28.87 11.71
N ARG A 35 -2.13 28.59 11.99
CA ARG A 35 -1.27 29.36 12.92
C ARG A 35 0.09 29.63 12.29
N SER A 36 0.12 30.54 11.31
CA SER A 36 1.36 31.00 10.67
C SER A 36 2.16 31.90 11.62
N VAL A 37 3.27 31.38 12.17
CA VAL A 37 4.32 32.17 12.86
C VAL A 37 5.73 31.59 12.61
N PHE A 38 5.88 30.26 12.49
CA PHE A 38 7.21 29.62 12.49
C PHE A 38 7.99 29.63 11.16
N TRP A 39 7.35 29.85 10.02
CA TRP A 39 8.04 29.80 8.72
C TRP A 39 9.11 30.89 8.47
N PRO A 40 8.92 32.19 8.84
CA PRO A 40 9.97 33.20 8.65
C PRO A 40 11.26 32.91 9.43
N VAL A 41 11.19 32.22 10.57
CA VAL A 41 12.38 31.85 11.37
C VAL A 41 13.25 30.84 10.62
N VAL A 42 12.63 29.82 10.00
CA VAL A 42 13.34 28.81 9.21
C VAL A 42 13.99 29.42 7.95
N LEU A 43 13.29 30.33 7.28
CA LEU A 43 13.83 31.06 6.12
C LEU A 43 15.00 31.97 6.49
N LEU A 44 14.97 32.65 7.65
CA LEU A 44 16.09 33.47 8.13
C LEU A 44 17.34 32.62 8.47
N PHE A 45 17.16 31.45 9.10
CA PHE A 45 18.29 30.53 9.35
C PHE A 45 18.90 29.97 8.06
N ALA A 46 18.08 29.63 7.06
CA ALA A 46 18.56 29.19 5.75
C ALA A 46 19.35 30.30 5.02
N ALA A 47 18.84 31.54 5.01
CA ALA A 47 19.51 32.68 4.40
C ALA A 47 20.84 33.03 5.10
N GLY A 48 20.89 32.97 6.44
CA GLY A 48 22.09 33.25 7.22
C GLY A 48 23.25 32.30 6.92
N LEU A 49 22.98 31.01 6.75
CA LEU A 49 23.99 30.01 6.39
C LEU A 49 24.58 30.22 4.98
N VAL A 50 23.75 30.63 4.02
CA VAL A 50 24.23 31.00 2.67
C VAL A 50 25.09 32.27 2.71
N GLY A 51 24.65 33.30 3.44
CA GLY A 51 25.40 34.55 3.58
C GLY A 51 26.78 34.37 4.21
N ALA A 52 26.87 33.57 5.29
CA ALA A 52 28.14 33.27 5.95
C ALA A 52 29.12 32.52 5.03
N SER A 53 28.63 31.59 4.19
CA SER A 53 29.44 30.85 3.23
C SER A 53 30.03 31.77 2.14
N VAL A 54 29.22 32.66 1.58
CA VAL A 54 29.67 33.65 0.57
C VAL A 54 30.70 34.62 1.17
N PHE A 55 30.45 35.13 2.38
CA PHE A 55 31.37 36.05 3.06
C PHE A 55 32.74 35.41 3.31
N TRP A 56 32.77 34.19 3.85
CA TRP A 56 34.02 33.46 4.13
C TRP A 56 34.82 33.16 2.85
N PHE A 57 34.15 32.79 1.76
CA PHE A 57 34.78 32.57 0.46
C PHE A 57 35.39 33.86 -0.10
N MET A 58 34.65 34.97 -0.04
CA MET A 58 35.08 36.27 -0.55
C MET A 58 36.25 36.87 0.24
N THR A 59 36.37 36.58 1.55
CA THR A 59 37.54 36.95 2.36
C THR A 59 38.78 36.10 2.13
N ARG A 60 38.71 35.03 1.32
CA ARG A 60 39.82 34.07 1.12
C ARG A 60 40.59 34.29 -0.19
N THR A 61 40.16 35.23 -1.04
CA THR A 61 40.77 35.54 -2.34
C THR A 61 41.36 36.96 -2.34
N GLY A 62 42.47 37.15 -1.63
CA GLY A 62 43.22 38.41 -1.62
C GLY A 62 44.57 38.25 -0.92
N SER A 63 45.60 38.94 -1.43
CA SER A 63 47.02 38.88 -1.02
C SER A 63 47.85 37.70 -1.57
N GLU A 64 48.07 37.69 -2.90
CA GLU A 64 49.40 37.38 -3.43
C GLU A 64 50.15 38.70 -3.65
N GLU A 65 51.22 38.95 -2.88
CA GLU A 65 52.24 39.94 -3.22
C GLU A 65 53.64 39.35 -2.97
N MET A 66 54.39 39.19 -4.06
CA MET A 66 55.86 39.06 -4.12
C MET A 66 56.45 40.50 -4.11
N PRO A 67 57.77 40.79 -3.94
CA PRO A 67 58.94 39.97 -4.38
C PRO A 67 60.27 40.16 -3.57
N VAL A 68 61.41 39.73 -4.18
CA VAL A 68 62.83 40.15 -3.97
C VAL A 68 63.65 39.56 -2.78
N GLU A 69 64.49 38.57 -3.12
CA GLU A 69 65.97 38.54 -3.03
C GLU A 69 66.73 39.24 -1.86
N VAL A 70 67.69 38.51 -1.22
CA VAL A 70 69.14 38.85 -1.06
C VAL A 70 69.87 37.95 -0.02
N ILE A 71 70.92 37.27 -0.49
CA ILE A 71 72.20 36.85 0.15
C ILE A 71 72.30 36.80 1.70
N ALA A 72 72.59 35.60 2.27
CA ALA A 72 73.75 35.33 3.16
C ALA A 72 73.87 33.86 3.65
N SER A 73 75.12 33.41 3.85
CA SER A 73 75.52 32.24 4.66
C SER A 73 76.79 32.65 5.44
N PRO A 74 77.15 32.07 6.62
CA PRO A 74 77.79 30.74 6.61
C PRO A 74 77.69 29.85 7.90
N ALA A 75 77.46 28.55 7.67
CA ALA A 75 78.23 27.44 8.28
C ALA A 75 78.19 27.23 9.84
N PRO A 76 79.02 26.35 10.47
CA PRO A 76 78.53 25.00 10.77
C PRO A 76 78.89 24.45 12.17
N LYS A 77 78.42 23.22 12.51
CA LYS A 77 79.12 22.32 13.45
C LYS A 77 79.09 20.85 13.01
N THR A 78 80.25 20.20 13.11
CA THR A 78 80.53 18.79 12.78
C THR A 78 80.78 17.99 14.07
N THR A 79 80.45 16.68 14.08
CA THR A 79 81.02 15.57 14.92
C THR A 79 80.26 14.30 14.51
N MET A 80 80.77 13.49 13.57
CA MET A 80 81.66 12.32 13.76
C MET A 80 80.93 11.02 14.17
N ALA A 81 81.48 9.87 13.74
CA ALA A 81 80.97 8.52 13.96
C ALA A 81 82.02 7.63 14.69
N PRO A 82 82.12 6.29 14.44
CA PRO A 82 81.81 5.18 15.35
C PRO A 82 83.13 4.58 15.95
N PRO A 83 83.40 3.26 16.21
CA PRO A 83 82.60 2.01 16.17
C PRO A 83 82.89 0.96 17.31
N ILE A 84 82.48 -0.32 17.09
CA ILE A 84 83.04 -1.62 17.59
C ILE A 84 82.31 -2.40 18.73
N ASP A 85 81.58 -3.44 18.29
CA ASP A 85 81.51 -4.89 18.66
C ASP A 85 81.21 -5.53 20.05
N GLN A 86 80.50 -6.68 19.95
CA GLN A 86 80.64 -7.98 20.69
C GLN A 86 80.15 -8.09 22.18
N ASP A 87 79.59 -9.22 22.69
CA ASP A 87 79.32 -10.59 22.16
C ASP A 87 78.19 -11.37 22.93
N ALA A 88 77.80 -12.56 22.42
CA ALA A 88 77.43 -13.83 23.09
C ALA A 88 75.96 -14.19 23.49
N GLY A 89 75.55 -15.45 23.13
CA GLY A 89 74.42 -16.24 23.69
C GLY A 89 73.21 -16.49 22.75
N THR A 90 73.17 -17.48 21.84
CA THR A 90 72.93 -18.96 22.02
C THR A 90 71.50 -19.28 22.50
N GLU A 91 70.63 -20.11 21.87
CA GLU A 91 70.74 -21.34 21.02
C GLU A 91 69.51 -21.42 20.03
N LYS A 92 69.58 -21.73 18.71
CA LYS A 92 69.57 -23.03 17.96
C LYS A 92 68.45 -24.03 18.36
N SER A 93 67.81 -24.85 17.49
CA SER A 93 67.85 -25.16 16.03
C SER A 93 66.44 -25.60 15.54
N SER A 94 65.96 -25.40 14.30
CA SER A 94 66.23 -26.13 13.02
C SER A 94 65.82 -27.63 13.04
N ILE A 95 65.11 -28.22 12.05
CA ILE A 95 65.48 -28.59 10.65
C ILE A 95 64.17 -29.00 9.90
N ASP A 96 63.82 -28.53 8.69
CA ASP A 96 64.12 -29.05 7.30
C ASP A 96 63.40 -30.39 6.94
N SER A 97 63.16 -30.88 5.70
CA SER A 97 63.49 -30.60 4.27
C SER A 97 62.45 -31.38 3.39
N GLN A 98 62.25 -31.33 2.05
CA GLN A 98 62.72 -30.51 0.90
C GLN A 98 61.89 -30.80 -0.39
N SER A 99 61.89 -29.89 -1.39
CA SER A 99 61.82 -30.14 -2.85
C SER A 99 60.53 -30.78 -3.46
N VAL A 100 60.25 -30.80 -4.79
CA VAL A 100 60.96 -30.44 -6.06
C VAL A 100 59.98 -29.58 -6.91
N GLY A 101 60.31 -28.42 -7.51
CA GLY A 101 61.01 -28.20 -8.80
C GLY A 101 60.06 -28.29 -10.03
N GLY A 102 60.19 -27.55 -11.14
CA GLY A 102 61.07 -26.44 -11.50
C GLY A 102 61.19 -26.26 -13.04
N GLY A 103 60.87 -25.06 -13.58
CA GLY A 103 61.19 -24.57 -14.94
C GLY A 103 60.54 -25.25 -16.16
N GLN A 104 60.54 -24.68 -17.37
CA GLN A 104 60.84 -23.29 -17.81
C GLN A 104 60.25 -23.02 -19.22
N ASP A 105 59.76 -21.79 -19.46
CA ASP A 105 59.92 -20.96 -20.67
C ASP A 105 59.47 -21.39 -22.11
N THR A 106 58.74 -20.44 -22.75
CA THR A 106 59.06 -19.82 -24.08
C THR A 106 58.52 -20.40 -25.42
N ILE A 107 57.46 -19.70 -25.92
CA ILE A 107 57.29 -19.09 -27.28
C ILE A 107 56.90 -19.95 -28.53
N GLU A 108 55.98 -19.35 -29.35
CA GLU A 108 55.62 -19.66 -30.77
C GLU A 108 54.93 -21.02 -31.10
N GLN A 109 54.21 -21.23 -32.23
CA GLN A 109 53.84 -20.40 -33.41
C GLN A 109 52.53 -20.92 -34.08
N VAL A 110 51.99 -20.19 -35.08
CA VAL A 110 51.07 -20.63 -36.18
C VAL A 110 49.66 -21.16 -35.77
N VAL A 111 48.49 -20.67 -36.21
CA VAL A 111 47.93 -20.07 -37.47
C VAL A 111 47.22 -21.09 -38.40
N SER A 112 46.02 -20.67 -38.85
CA SER A 112 45.14 -21.26 -39.89
C SER A 112 44.24 -22.46 -39.54
N GLY A 113 42.97 -22.34 -39.97
CA GLY A 113 41.89 -23.34 -39.83
C GLY A 113 40.52 -22.69 -40.05
N ILE A 114 40.12 -22.48 -41.32
CA ILE A 114 38.86 -21.84 -41.72
C ILE A 114 37.87 -22.90 -42.18
N GLU A 115 36.63 -22.87 -41.68
CA GLU A 115 35.46 -23.31 -42.46
C GLU A 115 34.20 -22.54 -42.04
N ASN A 116 33.15 -22.56 -42.86
CA ASN A 116 31.97 -21.68 -42.80
C ASN A 116 30.64 -22.46 -42.65
N GLU A 117 29.54 -21.70 -42.63
CA GLU A 117 28.14 -22.12 -42.88
C GLU A 117 27.37 -22.84 -41.73
N PRO A 118 26.01 -22.78 -41.73
CA PRO A 118 25.16 -21.67 -42.18
C PRO A 118 24.05 -21.27 -41.20
N VAL A 119 23.45 -20.10 -41.42
CA VAL A 119 22.17 -19.70 -40.81
C VAL A 119 21.02 -20.42 -41.52
N SER A 120 20.12 -21.05 -40.77
CA SER A 120 18.89 -21.65 -41.32
C SER A 120 17.65 -20.86 -40.89
N GLN A 121 16.81 -20.51 -41.86
CA GLN A 121 15.61 -19.69 -41.68
C GLN A 121 14.34 -20.56 -41.58
N LEU A 122 13.35 -20.11 -40.80
CA LEU A 122 12.05 -20.78 -40.71
C LEU A 122 11.03 -20.11 -41.66
N PRO A 123 10.32 -20.86 -42.53
CA PRO A 123 9.33 -20.31 -43.45
C PRO A 123 8.00 -19.89 -42.76
N PRO A 124 7.17 -19.04 -43.41
CA PRO A 124 6.09 -18.30 -42.75
C PRO A 124 4.75 -19.06 -42.63
N ALA A 125 3.83 -18.48 -41.84
CA ALA A 125 2.46 -18.94 -41.63
C ALA A 125 1.50 -18.53 -42.79
N PRO A 126 0.39 -19.27 -43.01
CA PRO A 126 -0.60 -18.96 -44.05
C PRO A 126 -1.67 -17.96 -43.59
N GLU A 127 -2.16 -17.16 -44.54
CA GLU A 127 -3.28 -16.22 -44.39
C GLU A 127 -4.67 -16.85 -44.73
N PRO A 128 -5.80 -16.20 -44.38
CA PRO A 128 -7.09 -16.90 -44.20
C PRO A 128 -8.04 -16.90 -45.42
N PRO A 129 -9.01 -17.83 -45.46
CA PRO A 129 -10.20 -17.73 -46.31
C PRO A 129 -11.22 -16.73 -45.75
N ALA A 130 -12.05 -16.15 -46.63
CA ALA A 130 -13.07 -15.15 -46.28
C ALA A 130 -14.51 -15.61 -46.62
N VAL A 131 -15.51 -14.92 -46.03
CA VAL A 131 -16.97 -15.12 -46.23
C VAL A 131 -17.45 -16.43 -45.56
N VAL A 132 -18.55 -16.51 -44.78
CA VAL A 132 -19.90 -15.95 -44.96
C VAL A 132 -20.51 -15.42 -43.64
N GLN A 133 -21.40 -14.43 -43.74
CA GLN A 133 -22.24 -13.94 -42.64
C GLN A 133 -23.51 -14.79 -42.45
N PRO A 134 -24.00 -15.02 -41.22
CA PRO A 134 -25.39 -15.37 -40.95
C PRO A 134 -26.23 -14.10 -40.72
N GLU A 135 -27.05 -13.74 -41.70
CA GLU A 135 -27.99 -12.62 -41.66
C GLU A 135 -29.17 -12.89 -40.69
N PRO A 136 -29.61 -11.92 -39.86
CA PRO A 136 -30.69 -12.14 -38.90
C PRO A 136 -32.06 -12.12 -39.58
N LYS A 137 -32.62 -13.30 -39.88
CA LYS A 137 -34.01 -13.40 -40.34
C LYS A 137 -35.01 -13.06 -39.23
N ALA A 138 -35.48 -11.82 -39.25
CA ALA A 138 -36.78 -11.48 -38.69
C ALA A 138 -37.87 -12.37 -39.34
N ARG A 139 -38.84 -12.81 -38.53
CA ARG A 139 -40.11 -13.33 -39.03
C ARG A 139 -41.25 -12.57 -38.37
N GLU A 140 -41.92 -11.80 -39.20
CA GLU A 140 -43.09 -10.98 -38.88
C GLU A 140 -44.36 -11.84 -38.75
N ALA A 141 -45.45 -11.18 -38.30
CA ALA A 141 -46.83 -11.65 -38.24
C ALA A 141 -47.18 -12.72 -37.18
N ALA A 142 -47.68 -12.25 -36.03
CA ALA A 142 -49.13 -12.34 -35.76
C ALA A 142 -49.57 -11.24 -34.77
N GLU A 143 -50.66 -10.54 -35.07
CA GLU A 143 -51.34 -9.61 -34.15
C GLU A 143 -52.46 -10.32 -33.38
N THR A 144 -52.56 -10.07 -32.06
CA THR A 144 -53.78 -9.98 -31.22
C THR A 144 -53.30 -9.59 -29.82
N VAL A 145 -53.53 -8.41 -29.22
CA VAL A 145 -54.65 -7.43 -29.16
C VAL A 145 -55.74 -7.84 -28.14
N VAL A 146 -55.85 -7.05 -27.05
CA VAL A 146 -56.75 -7.13 -25.85
C VAL A 146 -56.62 -8.44 -25.00
N SER A 147 -56.65 -8.46 -23.66
CA SER A 147 -57.06 -7.45 -22.64
C SER A 147 -56.31 -7.61 -21.30
N GLU A 148 -56.22 -6.53 -20.52
CA GLU A 148 -56.14 -6.61 -19.04
C GLU A 148 -57.57 -6.87 -18.47
N PRO A 149 -57.74 -7.45 -17.27
CA PRO A 149 -57.58 -6.66 -16.04
C PRO A 149 -57.09 -7.39 -14.77
N THR A 150 -56.42 -6.63 -13.91
CA THR A 150 -56.29 -6.84 -12.44
C THR A 150 -57.60 -6.34 -11.77
N PRO A 151 -58.18 -6.87 -10.65
CA PRO A 151 -57.45 -7.12 -9.39
C PRO A 151 -58.00 -8.15 -8.33
N GLU A 152 -57.27 -8.21 -7.21
CA GLU A 152 -57.67 -8.53 -5.82
C GLU A 152 -57.92 -9.99 -5.34
N PRO A 153 -57.76 -10.28 -4.01
CA PRO A 153 -57.50 -11.64 -3.51
C PRO A 153 -58.64 -12.28 -2.68
N VAL A 154 -58.80 -13.60 -2.81
CA VAL A 154 -59.80 -14.36 -2.03
C VAL A 154 -59.23 -14.88 -0.71
N ARG A 155 -59.63 -14.22 0.38
CA ARG A 155 -59.56 -14.72 1.75
C ARG A 155 -60.42 -15.98 1.91
N ARG A 156 -59.92 -17.02 2.58
CA ARG A 156 -60.74 -18.16 3.06
C ARG A 156 -60.94 -18.08 4.57
N GLN A 157 -62.16 -18.36 5.03
CA GLN A 157 -62.52 -18.50 6.44
C GLN A 157 -62.53 -19.97 6.87
N ALA A 158 -62.75 -20.17 8.17
CA ALA A 158 -62.74 -21.46 8.84
C ALA A 158 -63.83 -22.44 8.34
N SER A 159 -63.62 -23.72 8.67
CA SER A 159 -64.66 -24.72 8.79
C SER A 159 -64.45 -25.48 10.10
N GLU A 160 -65.34 -25.23 11.06
CA GLU A 160 -65.46 -25.97 12.32
C GLU A 160 -66.14 -27.34 12.07
N PRO A 161 -66.02 -28.29 13.00
CA PRO A 161 -67.27 -28.91 13.47
C PRO A 161 -67.32 -29.17 14.98
N GLU A 162 -68.49 -28.92 15.56
CA GLU A 162 -68.99 -29.59 16.77
C GLU A 162 -69.05 -31.11 16.55
N GLY A 163 -69.04 -31.98 17.56
CA GLY A 163 -68.95 -31.77 19.01
C GLY A 163 -69.49 -33.02 19.73
N ALA A 164 -68.82 -33.45 20.82
CA ALA A 164 -69.28 -34.60 21.61
C ALA A 164 -68.90 -34.42 23.10
N VAL A 165 -69.90 -34.51 23.98
CA VAL A 165 -69.79 -34.19 25.42
C VAL A 165 -69.30 -35.39 26.23
N SER A 166 -68.49 -35.13 27.28
CA SER A 166 -68.39 -35.99 28.48
C SER A 166 -67.88 -35.20 29.70
N GLU A 167 -68.86 -34.74 30.50
CA GLU A 167 -68.87 -34.36 31.94
C GLU A 167 -67.71 -33.60 32.66
N PRO A 168 -68.03 -32.67 33.57
CA PRO A 168 -67.07 -32.01 34.47
C PRO A 168 -66.94 -32.72 35.83
N VAL A 169 -65.73 -32.73 36.40
CA VAL A 169 -65.53 -33.05 37.83
C VAL A 169 -65.25 -31.76 38.61
N VAL A 170 -66.13 -31.45 39.57
CA VAL A 170 -65.97 -30.32 40.49
C VAL A 170 -64.99 -30.71 41.60
N ALA A 171 -63.94 -29.90 41.80
CA ALA A 171 -62.97 -30.05 42.88
C ALA A 171 -62.71 -28.71 43.60
N GLU A 172 -63.67 -28.35 44.45
CA GLU A 172 -63.53 -27.61 45.71
C GLU A 172 -62.47 -26.49 45.83
N SER A 173 -62.92 -25.24 45.77
CA SER A 173 -62.11 -24.08 46.17
C SER A 173 -62.02 -23.96 47.70
N LYS A 174 -60.81 -23.77 48.25
CA LYS A 174 -60.62 -23.36 49.64
C LYS A 174 -59.61 -22.21 49.75
N PRO A 175 -59.84 -21.16 50.57
CA PRO A 175 -59.15 -19.89 50.40
C PRO A 175 -57.89 -19.71 51.26
N ALA A 176 -57.07 -18.75 50.83
CA ALA A 176 -56.09 -17.99 51.60
C ALA A 176 -54.96 -18.76 52.33
N GLN A 177 -53.77 -18.67 51.76
CA GLN A 177 -52.59 -18.33 52.55
C GLN A 177 -51.77 -17.28 51.80
N GLU A 178 -51.53 -16.14 52.46
CA GLU A 178 -50.75 -15.03 51.95
C GLU A 178 -49.26 -15.30 52.20
N THR A 179 -48.57 -15.73 51.14
CA THR A 179 -47.10 -15.92 51.16
C THR A 179 -46.50 -15.10 50.03
N GLU A 180 -45.49 -14.32 50.39
CA GLU A 180 -44.70 -13.35 49.61
C GLU A 180 -44.77 -13.49 48.07
N ALA A 181 -45.19 -12.41 47.41
CA ALA A 181 -45.16 -12.33 45.96
C ALA A 181 -43.71 -12.54 45.45
N PRO A 182 -43.45 -13.51 44.55
CA PRO A 182 -42.13 -13.66 43.96
C PRO A 182 -41.78 -12.38 43.21
N THR A 183 -40.69 -11.74 43.61
CA THR A 183 -40.19 -10.55 42.92
C THR A 183 -40.02 -10.86 41.43
N PRO A 184 -40.36 -9.93 40.52
CA PRO A 184 -40.28 -10.21 39.09
C PRO A 184 -38.82 -10.39 38.69
N SER A 185 -38.37 -11.65 38.62
CA SER A 185 -37.03 -12.04 38.22
C SER A 185 -36.68 -11.38 36.89
N VAL A 186 -35.90 -10.31 36.97
CA VAL A 186 -35.46 -9.54 35.80
C VAL A 186 -34.78 -10.51 34.86
N LYS A 187 -35.40 -10.75 33.69
CA LYS A 187 -34.81 -11.59 32.65
C LYS A 187 -33.55 -10.89 32.16
N GLN A 188 -32.41 -11.22 32.77
CA GLN A 188 -31.10 -10.78 32.31
C GLN A 188 -30.88 -11.37 30.92
N VAL A 189 -31.18 -10.56 29.90
CA VAL A 189 -30.84 -10.86 28.52
C VAL A 189 -29.32 -10.89 28.47
N ARG A 190 -28.76 -12.11 28.39
CA ARG A 190 -27.31 -12.31 28.22
C ARG A 190 -26.90 -11.60 26.93
N GLU A 191 -26.10 -10.54 27.05
CA GLU A 191 -25.56 -9.86 25.86
C GLU A 191 -24.78 -10.87 25.03
N THR A 192 -25.00 -10.90 23.71
CA THR A 192 -24.21 -11.75 22.81
C THR A 192 -22.79 -11.18 22.68
N PRO A 193 -21.76 -11.99 22.34
CA PRO A 193 -20.39 -11.49 22.16
C PRO A 193 -20.30 -10.28 21.21
N GLU A 194 -21.11 -10.27 20.16
CA GLU A 194 -21.17 -9.20 19.18
C GLU A 194 -21.91 -7.95 19.71
N ALA A 195 -22.86 -8.12 20.64
CA ALA A 195 -23.49 -7.00 21.35
C ALA A 195 -22.52 -6.35 22.34
N ILE A 196 -21.75 -7.16 23.08
CA ILE A 196 -20.66 -6.69 23.97
C ILE A 196 -19.61 -5.94 23.14
N ASP A 197 -19.15 -6.51 22.02
CA ASP A 197 -18.17 -5.87 21.13
C ASP A 197 -18.66 -4.51 20.60
N ARG A 198 -19.92 -4.43 20.16
CA ARG A 198 -20.54 -3.16 19.73
C ARG A 198 -20.81 -2.19 20.86
N ARG A 199 -20.76 -2.59 22.13
CA ARG A 199 -20.81 -1.69 23.30
C ARG A 199 -19.41 -1.18 23.63
N VAL A 200 -18.44 -2.08 23.75
CA VAL A 200 -17.04 -1.78 24.06
C VAL A 200 -16.38 -0.95 22.96
N SER A 201 -16.63 -1.20 21.68
CA SER A 201 -16.06 -0.40 20.57
C SER A 201 -16.47 1.07 20.61
N ARG A 202 -17.70 1.38 21.05
CA ARG A 202 -18.18 2.76 21.28
C ARG A 202 -17.52 3.40 22.50
N GLU A 203 -17.23 2.61 23.54
CA GLU A 203 -16.52 3.05 24.74
C GLU A 203 -15.05 3.39 24.43
N LEU A 204 -14.35 2.49 23.72
CA LEU A 204 -13.02 2.73 23.13
C LEU A 204 -13.00 4.00 22.28
N ALA A 205 -13.97 4.17 21.37
CA ALA A 205 -14.08 5.39 20.56
C ALA A 205 -14.31 6.66 21.41
N SER A 206 -14.85 6.55 22.63
CA SER A 206 -14.95 7.69 23.57
C SER A 206 -13.62 7.99 24.24
N LEU A 207 -12.91 6.97 24.71
CA LEU A 207 -11.62 7.04 25.39
C LEU A 207 -10.53 7.59 24.45
N LEU A 208 -10.42 7.00 23.27
CA LEU A 208 -9.45 7.35 22.24
C LEU A 208 -9.58 8.81 21.76
N ARG A 209 -10.81 9.36 21.73
CA ARG A 209 -11.06 10.78 21.40
C ARG A 209 -10.68 11.76 22.52
N ARG A 210 -10.52 11.29 23.76
CA ARG A 210 -10.00 12.08 24.89
C ARG A 210 -8.49 11.98 25.05
N GLY A 211 -7.85 11.00 24.39
CA GLY A 211 -6.44 10.66 24.57
C GLY A 211 -6.20 9.52 25.57
N ASP A 212 -7.26 8.90 26.10
CA ASP A 212 -7.21 7.82 27.11
C ASP A 212 -6.79 6.46 26.52
N THR A 213 -5.82 6.47 25.59
CA THR A 213 -5.40 5.31 24.77
C THR A 213 -5.03 4.10 25.62
N ARG A 214 -4.42 4.30 26.79
CA ARG A 214 -4.04 3.21 27.70
C ARG A 214 -5.26 2.46 28.26
N GLU A 215 -6.30 3.17 28.68
CA GLU A 215 -7.52 2.56 29.20
C GLU A 215 -8.33 1.89 28.07
N ALA A 216 -8.35 2.50 26.88
CA ALA A 216 -8.91 1.88 25.67
C ALA A 216 -8.20 0.56 25.31
N GLU A 217 -6.86 0.53 25.41
CA GLU A 217 -6.03 -0.65 25.15
C GLU A 217 -6.25 -1.76 26.20
N GLN A 218 -6.41 -1.38 27.48
CA GLN A 218 -6.73 -2.33 28.56
C GLN A 218 -8.12 -2.97 28.39
N LYS A 219 -9.17 -2.17 28.10
CA LYS A 219 -10.53 -2.69 27.82
C LYS A 219 -10.56 -3.56 26.56
N LEU A 220 -9.75 -3.23 25.55
CA LEU A 220 -9.58 -4.09 24.38
C LEU A 220 -8.91 -5.42 24.75
N GLN A 221 -7.91 -5.41 25.64
CA GLN A 221 -7.23 -6.61 26.12
C GLN A 221 -8.18 -7.54 26.90
N GLU A 222 -8.99 -6.99 27.80
CA GLU A 222 -10.01 -7.72 28.56
C GLU A 222 -11.03 -8.42 27.64
N LEU A 223 -11.53 -7.70 26.62
CA LEU A 223 -12.45 -8.28 25.64
C LEU A 223 -11.77 -9.30 24.72
N ALA A 224 -10.56 -9.00 24.25
CA ALA A 224 -9.79 -9.87 23.36
C ALA A 224 -9.33 -11.18 24.02
N ALA A 225 -9.31 -11.26 25.35
CA ALA A 225 -9.04 -12.48 26.10
C ALA A 225 -10.20 -13.48 26.09
N THR A 226 -11.42 -13.04 25.72
CA THR A 226 -12.63 -13.88 25.75
C THR A 226 -13.29 -14.07 24.38
N GLN A 227 -13.05 -13.16 23.43
CA GLN A 227 -13.67 -13.19 22.09
C GLN A 227 -12.83 -12.49 21.02
N ALA A 228 -13.18 -12.69 19.74
CA ALA A 228 -12.45 -12.12 18.60
C ALA A 228 -12.40 -10.58 18.60
N ALA A 229 -13.43 -9.90 19.16
CA ALA A 229 -13.50 -8.45 19.35
C ALA A 229 -13.28 -7.62 18.07
N ILE A 230 -13.95 -8.00 16.98
CA ILE A 230 -13.76 -7.43 15.63
C ILE A 230 -13.97 -5.91 15.61
N ALA A 231 -15.10 -5.42 16.12
CA ALA A 231 -15.43 -4.00 16.09
C ALA A 231 -14.53 -3.18 17.01
N SER A 232 -14.17 -3.72 18.17
CA SER A 232 -13.27 -3.07 19.13
C SER A 232 -11.83 -2.99 18.61
N ARG A 233 -11.34 -4.05 17.95
CA ARG A 233 -10.05 -4.05 17.23
C ARG A 233 -10.04 -3.06 16.07
N GLU A 234 -11.12 -2.98 15.30
CA GLU A 234 -11.22 -2.04 14.18
C GLU A 234 -11.06 -0.60 14.66
N VAL A 235 -11.84 -0.20 15.67
CA VAL A 235 -11.79 1.16 16.27
C VAL A 235 -10.39 1.50 16.77
N PHE A 236 -9.75 0.59 17.52
CA PHE A 236 -8.41 0.85 18.07
C PHE A 236 -7.35 0.91 16.97
N ALA A 237 -7.31 -0.06 16.05
CA ALA A 237 -6.30 -0.10 15.00
C ALA A 237 -6.44 1.06 14.00
N ARG A 238 -7.68 1.46 13.66
CA ARG A 238 -7.95 2.66 12.84
C ARG A 238 -7.40 3.92 13.51
N GLN A 239 -7.59 4.08 14.82
CA GLN A 239 -7.05 5.20 15.58
C GLN A 239 -5.52 5.17 15.74
N MET A 240 -4.91 3.98 15.83
CA MET A 240 -3.44 3.85 15.84
C MET A 240 -2.83 4.24 14.50
N LEU A 241 -3.49 3.92 13.38
CA LEU A 241 -3.06 4.36 12.04
C LEU A 241 -3.18 5.87 11.85
N VAL A 242 -4.23 6.51 12.38
CA VAL A 242 -4.39 7.98 12.36
C VAL A 242 -3.30 8.70 13.20
N GLN A 243 -2.71 8.03 14.19
CA GLN A 243 -1.60 8.54 14.99
C GLN A 243 -0.21 8.12 14.46
N GLU A 244 -0.13 7.56 13.24
CA GLU A 244 1.12 7.06 12.64
C GLU A 244 1.83 5.99 13.51
N MET A 245 1.05 5.17 14.23
CA MET A 245 1.52 4.09 15.12
C MET A 245 1.22 2.69 14.54
N PRO A 246 1.73 2.31 13.34
CA PRO A 246 1.34 1.06 12.68
C PRO A 246 1.74 -0.20 13.47
N ASP A 247 2.80 -0.14 14.30
CA ASP A 247 3.17 -1.25 15.20
C ASP A 247 2.10 -1.55 16.25
N ARG A 248 1.48 -0.52 16.85
CA ARG A 248 0.35 -0.73 17.77
C ARG A 248 -0.90 -1.20 17.02
N ALA A 249 -1.13 -0.74 15.80
CA ALA A 249 -2.20 -1.29 14.96
C ALA A 249 -2.00 -2.79 14.69
N LEU A 250 -0.77 -3.21 14.34
CA LEU A 250 -0.44 -4.61 14.05
C LEU A 250 -0.55 -5.54 15.26
N ALA A 251 -0.20 -5.07 16.47
CA ALA A 251 -0.37 -5.83 17.70
C ALA A 251 -1.84 -6.26 17.93
N TRP A 252 -2.79 -5.42 17.53
CA TRP A 252 -4.24 -5.69 17.64
C TRP A 252 -4.85 -6.35 16.39
N LEU A 253 -4.06 -6.59 15.33
CA LEU A 253 -4.49 -7.19 14.07
C LEU A 253 -3.69 -8.47 13.71
N PRO A 254 -3.71 -9.53 14.55
CA PRO A 254 -3.09 -10.81 14.23
C PRO A 254 -3.85 -11.58 13.14
N GLU A 255 -3.14 -12.36 12.33
CA GLU A 255 -3.71 -13.08 11.17
C GLU A 255 -4.83 -14.05 11.56
N SER A 256 -4.74 -14.69 12.73
CA SER A 256 -5.80 -15.54 13.29
C SER A 256 -7.15 -14.85 13.46
N VAL A 257 -7.17 -13.51 13.57
CA VAL A 257 -8.40 -12.71 13.64
C VAL A 257 -8.68 -12.02 12.30
N THR A 258 -7.65 -11.48 11.62
CA THR A 258 -7.89 -10.77 10.36
C THR A 258 -8.36 -11.69 9.25
N ASN A 259 -7.92 -12.95 9.19
CA ASN A 259 -8.23 -13.84 8.06
C ASN A 259 -9.74 -14.13 7.92
N GLY A 260 -10.52 -13.97 9.00
CA GLY A 260 -11.99 -14.05 8.97
C GLY A 260 -12.73 -12.76 8.59
N ASP A 261 -12.08 -11.60 8.55
CA ASP A 261 -12.73 -10.30 8.33
C ASP A 261 -12.03 -9.44 7.25
N ALA A 262 -12.82 -8.76 6.41
CA ALA A 262 -12.28 -7.94 5.32
C ALA A 262 -11.83 -6.54 5.78
N GLY A 263 -12.48 -5.94 6.80
CA GLY A 263 -12.12 -4.63 7.33
C GLY A 263 -10.82 -4.68 8.12
N LEU A 264 -10.63 -5.69 8.97
CA LEU A 264 -9.40 -5.91 9.72
C LEU A 264 -8.21 -6.27 8.82
N ARG A 265 -8.42 -6.99 7.70
CA ARG A 265 -7.36 -7.19 6.68
C ARG A 265 -6.98 -5.90 5.97
N LEU A 266 -7.95 -5.04 5.65
CA LEU A 266 -7.68 -3.72 5.09
C LEU A 266 -6.85 -2.86 6.05
N LEU A 267 -7.15 -2.86 7.35
CA LEU A 267 -6.35 -2.16 8.35
C LEU A 267 -4.96 -2.80 8.54
N ARG A 268 -4.85 -4.15 8.51
CA ARG A 268 -3.55 -4.86 8.61
C ARG A 268 -2.65 -4.52 7.43
N ALA A 269 -3.19 -4.56 6.21
CA ALA A 269 -2.47 -4.18 5.00
C ALA A 269 -1.99 -2.72 5.05
N ARG A 270 -2.83 -1.79 5.51
CA ARG A 270 -2.44 -0.38 5.70
C ARG A 270 -1.33 -0.20 6.74
N ALA A 271 -1.38 -0.96 7.84
CA ALA A 271 -0.33 -0.94 8.84
C ALA A 271 1.00 -1.54 8.32
N LEU A 272 0.94 -2.63 7.55
CA LEU A 272 2.11 -3.21 6.88
C LEU A 272 2.70 -2.24 5.86
N HIS A 273 1.88 -1.61 5.00
CA HIS A 273 2.32 -0.60 4.04
C HIS A 273 2.98 0.62 4.74
N ALA A 274 2.39 1.13 5.83
CA ALA A 274 2.98 2.20 6.63
C ALA A 274 4.32 1.82 7.28
N LYS A 275 4.60 0.52 7.49
CA LYS A 275 5.92 -0.01 7.88
C LYS A 275 6.88 -0.28 6.71
N GLY A 276 6.53 0.12 5.49
CA GLY A 276 7.28 -0.21 4.27
C GLY A 276 7.19 -1.68 3.84
N ARG A 277 6.37 -2.50 4.51
CA ARG A 277 6.17 -3.93 4.22
C ARG A 277 5.16 -4.15 3.09
N LEU A 278 5.48 -3.59 1.92
CA LEU A 278 4.61 -3.62 0.75
C LEU A 278 4.22 -5.04 0.27
N PRO A 279 5.13 -6.04 0.21
CA PRO A 279 4.74 -7.40 -0.19
C PRO A 279 3.76 -8.05 0.78
N ASP A 280 3.99 -7.90 2.10
CA ASP A 280 3.09 -8.43 3.12
C ASP A 280 1.72 -7.72 3.10
N ALA A 281 1.71 -6.42 2.85
CA ALA A 281 0.49 -5.63 2.74
C ALA A 281 -0.40 -6.12 1.58
N ILE A 282 0.21 -6.44 0.44
CA ILE A 282 -0.48 -6.99 -0.71
C ILE A 282 -0.97 -8.42 -0.40
N ALA A 283 -0.12 -9.30 0.12
CA ALA A 283 -0.49 -10.67 0.46
C ALA A 283 -1.68 -10.76 1.45
N ALA A 284 -1.73 -9.86 2.44
CA ALA A 284 -2.85 -9.76 3.38
C ALA A 284 -4.19 -9.39 2.72
N LEU A 285 -4.16 -8.67 1.59
CA LEU A 285 -5.35 -8.33 0.79
C LEU A 285 -5.70 -9.43 -0.22
N GLU A 286 -4.71 -10.04 -0.86
CA GLU A 286 -4.92 -11.08 -1.88
C GLU A 286 -5.51 -12.37 -1.32
N LEU A 287 -5.28 -12.67 -0.03
CA LEU A 287 -5.76 -13.87 0.68
C LEU A 287 -7.25 -14.20 0.46
N SER A 288 -8.12 -13.19 0.35
CA SER A 288 -9.54 -13.36 0.04
C SER A 288 -10.17 -12.00 -0.30
N VAL A 289 -10.19 -11.63 -1.57
CA VAL A 289 -10.68 -10.32 -2.04
C VAL A 289 -12.21 -10.31 -2.07
N PRO A 290 -12.90 -9.41 -1.34
CA PRO A 290 -14.37 -9.35 -1.32
C PRO A 290 -14.96 -8.87 -2.66
N ALA A 291 -16.26 -9.09 -2.85
CA ALA A 291 -16.99 -8.58 -4.01
C ALA A 291 -16.97 -7.04 -4.02
N VAL A 292 -17.02 -6.42 -5.22
CA VAL A 292 -16.80 -4.97 -5.41
C VAL A 292 -17.76 -4.14 -4.55
N ARG A 293 -19.08 -4.42 -4.65
CA ARG A 293 -20.13 -3.82 -3.79
C ARG A 293 -19.96 -4.02 -2.28
N GLN A 294 -19.27 -5.06 -1.83
CA GLN A 294 -19.11 -5.33 -0.38
C GLN A 294 -18.01 -4.47 0.22
N ASN A 295 -16.89 -4.27 -0.49
CA ASN A 295 -15.84 -3.36 -0.04
C ASN A 295 -15.03 -2.78 -1.21
N VAL A 296 -15.47 -1.61 -1.67
CA VAL A 296 -14.80 -0.78 -2.68
C VAL A 296 -13.41 -0.33 -2.21
N GLU A 297 -13.30 0.13 -0.96
CA GLU A 297 -12.09 0.69 -0.36
C GLU A 297 -10.93 -0.33 -0.33
N TYR A 298 -11.26 -1.59 -0.07
CA TYR A 298 -10.35 -2.73 -0.11
C TYR A 298 -9.73 -2.91 -1.50
N ARG A 299 -10.55 -2.85 -2.55
CA ARG A 299 -10.13 -3.06 -3.94
C ARG A 299 -9.33 -1.89 -4.49
N VAL A 300 -9.71 -0.65 -4.15
CA VAL A 300 -8.92 0.57 -4.42
C VAL A 300 -7.55 0.48 -3.75
N THR A 301 -7.50 0.05 -2.49
CA THR A 301 -6.23 -0.11 -1.75
C THR A 301 -5.36 -1.19 -2.38
N LEU A 302 -5.91 -2.38 -2.69
CA LEU A 302 -5.17 -3.46 -3.36
C LEU A 302 -4.62 -3.03 -4.73
N ALA A 303 -5.43 -2.38 -5.58
CA ALA A 303 -4.97 -1.88 -6.87
C ALA A 303 -3.81 -0.87 -6.74
N THR A 304 -3.91 0.05 -5.77
CA THR A 304 -2.88 1.06 -5.50
C THR A 304 -1.56 0.41 -5.03
N LEU A 305 -1.62 -0.55 -4.09
CA LEU A 305 -0.44 -1.26 -3.62
C LEU A 305 0.21 -2.11 -4.74
N LEU A 306 -0.59 -2.73 -5.61
CA LEU A 306 -0.09 -3.49 -6.77
C LEU A 306 0.68 -2.58 -7.75
N GLN A 307 0.20 -1.35 -8.03
CA GLN A 307 0.96 -0.38 -8.85
C GLN A 307 2.29 0.02 -8.19
N GLN A 308 2.29 0.27 -6.87
CA GLN A 308 3.51 0.59 -6.13
C GLN A 308 4.55 -0.56 -6.15
N ALA A 309 4.08 -1.80 -6.30
CA ALA A 309 4.91 -3.00 -6.46
C ALA A 309 5.27 -3.32 -7.93
N GLY A 310 4.84 -2.50 -8.90
CA GLY A 310 5.03 -2.76 -10.32
C GLY A 310 4.18 -3.90 -10.90
N ARG A 311 3.22 -4.45 -10.14
CA ARG A 311 2.27 -5.49 -10.57
C ARG A 311 1.12 -4.88 -11.40
N ASN A 312 1.51 -4.16 -12.45
CA ASN A 312 0.69 -3.21 -13.21
C ASN A 312 -0.52 -3.87 -13.89
N THR A 313 -0.33 -5.03 -14.52
CA THR A 313 -1.40 -5.82 -15.16
C THR A 313 -2.48 -6.26 -14.17
N GLU A 314 -2.10 -6.55 -12.93
CA GLU A 314 -3.01 -7.00 -11.87
C GLU A 314 -3.74 -5.80 -11.26
N ALA A 315 -3.06 -4.68 -11.04
CA ALA A 315 -3.70 -3.42 -10.67
C ALA A 315 -4.75 -2.99 -11.71
N ALA A 316 -4.42 -3.05 -13.01
CA ALA A 316 -5.35 -2.75 -14.10
C ALA A 316 -6.61 -3.64 -14.04
N ARG A 317 -6.48 -4.95 -13.76
CA ARG A 317 -7.62 -5.84 -13.51
C ARG A 317 -8.48 -5.40 -12.33
N HIS A 318 -7.87 -4.94 -11.23
CA HIS A 318 -8.62 -4.46 -10.07
C HIS A 318 -9.33 -3.12 -10.32
N TRP A 319 -8.74 -2.20 -11.10
CA TRP A 319 -9.39 -0.96 -11.53
C TRP A 319 -10.53 -1.20 -12.53
N SER A 320 -10.33 -2.04 -13.55
CA SER A 320 -11.41 -2.42 -14.47
C SER A 320 -12.58 -3.10 -13.75
N ALA A 321 -12.30 -3.89 -12.70
CA ALA A 321 -13.33 -4.49 -11.85
C ALA A 321 -14.04 -3.48 -10.91
N LEU A 322 -13.48 -2.28 -10.68
CA LEU A 322 -14.17 -1.19 -10.01
C LEU A 322 -15.08 -0.45 -11.00
N ILE A 323 -14.52 -0.06 -12.16
CA ILE A 323 -15.23 0.62 -13.25
C ILE A 323 -16.43 -0.19 -13.75
N ALA A 324 -16.34 -1.52 -13.81
CA ALA A 324 -17.43 -2.40 -14.22
C ALA A 324 -18.62 -2.48 -13.22
N GLU A 325 -18.49 -1.91 -12.02
CA GLU A 325 -19.58 -1.78 -11.03
C GLU A 325 -20.11 -0.33 -10.94
N ASP A 326 -19.25 0.67 -11.22
CA ASP A 326 -19.59 2.10 -11.23
C ASP A 326 -18.54 2.87 -12.08
N ASP A 327 -18.89 3.15 -13.33
CA ASP A 327 -18.02 3.78 -14.32
C ASP A 327 -17.95 5.31 -14.21
N SER A 328 -18.83 5.90 -13.39
CA SER A 328 -18.94 7.36 -13.22
C SER A 328 -17.72 8.01 -12.55
N ARG A 329 -16.88 7.20 -11.88
CA ARG A 329 -15.77 7.71 -11.07
C ARG A 329 -14.51 7.97 -11.88
N ALA A 330 -14.36 9.22 -12.32
CA ALA A 330 -13.17 9.73 -13.01
C ALA A 330 -11.84 9.23 -12.39
N ALA A 331 -11.73 9.24 -11.06
CA ALA A 331 -10.52 8.82 -10.35
C ALA A 331 -10.12 7.35 -10.61
N TRP A 332 -11.07 6.43 -10.82
CA TRP A 332 -10.75 5.02 -11.13
C TRP A 332 -10.24 4.85 -12.54
N TRP A 333 -10.73 5.67 -13.48
CA TRP A 333 -10.18 5.74 -14.83
C TRP A 333 -8.74 6.28 -14.84
N VAL A 334 -8.38 7.23 -13.97
CA VAL A 334 -6.97 7.65 -13.79
C VAL A 334 -6.13 6.52 -13.18
N GLY A 335 -6.65 5.79 -12.18
CA GLY A 335 -5.97 4.63 -11.59
C GLY A 335 -5.67 3.54 -12.64
N LEU A 336 -6.67 3.19 -13.46
CA LEU A 336 -6.53 2.29 -14.61
C LEU A 336 -5.52 2.83 -15.63
N ALA A 337 -5.59 4.11 -15.97
CA ALA A 337 -4.72 4.73 -16.97
C ALA A 337 -3.24 4.66 -16.56
N ILE A 338 -2.91 5.03 -15.32
CA ILE A 338 -1.55 4.90 -14.78
C ILE A 338 -1.11 3.43 -14.79
N ALA A 339 -1.98 2.48 -14.41
CA ALA A 339 -1.64 1.05 -14.37
C ALA A 339 -1.39 0.45 -15.77
N LEU A 340 -2.13 0.90 -16.79
CA LEU A 340 -1.88 0.53 -18.19
C LEU A 340 -0.58 1.17 -18.69
N GLU A 341 -0.38 2.45 -18.41
CA GLU A 341 0.81 3.20 -18.82
C GLU A 341 2.10 2.59 -18.27
N THR A 342 2.18 2.31 -16.97
CA THR A 342 3.34 1.66 -16.36
C THR A 342 3.48 0.19 -16.76
N GLY A 343 2.43 -0.41 -17.35
CA GLY A 343 2.47 -1.71 -18.01
C GLY A 343 2.93 -1.67 -19.48
N GLY A 344 3.16 -0.49 -20.06
CA GLY A 344 3.51 -0.31 -21.49
C GLY A 344 2.30 -0.25 -22.43
N GLU A 345 1.08 -0.35 -21.93
CA GLU A 345 -0.19 -0.34 -22.66
C GLU A 345 -0.63 1.09 -23.05
N VAL A 346 0.27 1.86 -23.67
CA VAL A 346 0.13 3.32 -23.90
C VAL A 346 -1.19 3.68 -24.60
N ASN A 347 -1.52 3.01 -25.70
CA ASN A 347 -2.78 3.23 -26.41
C ASN A 347 -4.02 3.03 -25.53
N SER A 348 -3.95 2.08 -24.59
CA SER A 348 -5.02 1.76 -23.65
C SER A 348 -5.07 2.77 -22.49
N ALA A 349 -3.90 3.25 -22.02
CA ALA A 349 -3.78 4.33 -21.05
C ALA A 349 -4.37 5.65 -21.59
N VAL A 350 -4.07 6.03 -22.84
CA VAL A 350 -4.65 7.23 -23.49
C VAL A 350 -6.17 7.19 -23.50
N ARG A 351 -6.78 6.03 -23.80
CA ARG A 351 -8.25 5.85 -23.72
C ARG A 351 -8.76 6.03 -22.29
N ALA A 352 -8.11 5.43 -21.30
CA ALA A 352 -8.52 5.52 -19.90
C ALA A 352 -8.38 6.95 -19.33
N TYR A 353 -7.27 7.64 -19.59
CA TYR A 353 -7.14 9.07 -19.24
C TYR A 353 -8.19 9.93 -19.96
N SER A 354 -8.52 9.63 -21.21
CA SER A 354 -9.54 10.38 -21.96
C SER A 354 -10.94 10.23 -21.34
N GLN A 355 -11.28 9.05 -20.80
CA GLN A 355 -12.52 8.86 -20.03
C GLN A 355 -12.46 9.65 -18.71
N ALA A 356 -11.35 9.59 -17.98
CA ALA A 356 -11.18 10.35 -16.74
C ALA A 356 -11.33 11.87 -16.96
N ALA A 357 -10.85 12.41 -18.09
CA ALA A 357 -10.93 13.82 -18.42
C ALA A 357 -12.35 14.31 -18.80
N GLN A 358 -13.25 13.41 -19.19
CA GLN A 358 -14.65 13.73 -19.52
C GLN A 358 -15.58 13.67 -18.30
N LEU A 359 -15.17 12.95 -17.25
CA LEU A 359 -15.99 12.71 -16.06
C LEU A 359 -15.76 13.78 -14.97
N PRO A 360 -16.81 14.23 -14.26
CA PRO A 360 -16.68 15.16 -13.15
C PRO A 360 -16.04 14.50 -11.91
N GLY A 361 -15.62 15.34 -10.96
CA GLY A 361 -15.18 14.87 -9.63
C GLY A 361 -13.68 14.63 -9.44
N LEU A 362 -12.85 14.86 -10.47
CA LEU A 362 -11.41 15.05 -10.25
C LEU A 362 -11.16 16.34 -9.46
N SER A 363 -10.13 16.36 -8.61
CA SER A 363 -9.60 17.62 -8.09
C SER A 363 -8.93 18.42 -9.22
N PRO A 364 -8.83 19.77 -9.12
CA PRO A 364 -8.19 20.58 -10.16
C PRO A 364 -6.77 20.08 -10.50
N SER A 365 -5.95 19.81 -9.49
CA SER A 365 -4.59 19.28 -9.69
C SER A 365 -4.54 17.91 -10.36
N LEU A 366 -5.53 17.04 -10.14
CA LEU A 366 -5.60 15.74 -10.79
C LEU A 366 -6.13 15.86 -12.23
N ALA A 367 -7.08 16.76 -12.49
CA ALA A 367 -7.53 17.09 -13.83
C ALA A 367 -6.39 17.72 -14.66
N ASP A 368 -5.59 18.61 -14.07
CA ASP A 368 -4.42 19.23 -14.70
C ASP A 368 -3.36 18.17 -15.07
N TYR A 369 -3.05 17.26 -14.14
CA TYR A 369 -2.17 16.11 -14.40
C TYR A 369 -2.69 15.23 -15.55
N VAL A 370 -3.97 14.86 -15.55
CA VAL A 370 -4.57 14.04 -16.62
C VAL A 370 -4.48 14.73 -17.98
N ARG A 371 -4.74 16.04 -18.05
CA ARG A 371 -4.68 16.81 -19.31
C ARG A 371 -3.26 16.91 -19.86
N GLU A 372 -2.26 17.20 -19.02
CA GLU A 372 -0.87 17.27 -19.49
C GLU A 372 -0.33 15.86 -19.82
N ARG A 373 -0.74 14.81 -19.09
CA ARG A 373 -0.33 13.44 -19.41
C ARG A 373 -0.92 12.96 -20.74
N LEU A 374 -2.20 13.21 -21.01
CA LEU A 374 -2.83 12.95 -22.32
C LEU A 374 -2.04 13.60 -23.46
N LYS A 375 -1.76 14.89 -23.33
CA LYS A 375 -0.96 15.65 -24.31
C LYS A 375 0.43 15.05 -24.52
N SER A 376 1.10 14.60 -23.45
CA SER A 376 2.41 13.94 -23.56
C SER A 376 2.36 12.56 -24.24
N LEU A 377 1.29 11.78 -24.02
CA LEU A 377 1.09 10.44 -24.59
C LEU A 377 0.42 10.45 -25.98
N GLN A 378 0.10 11.63 -26.52
CA GLN A 378 -0.41 11.84 -27.88
C GLN A 378 0.62 12.53 -28.80
N ALA A 379 1.77 12.92 -28.26
CA ALA A 379 2.81 13.69 -28.96
C ALA A 379 4.11 12.88 -29.21
N GLY A 380 4.15 11.62 -28.80
CA GLY A 380 5.22 10.64 -29.05
C GLY A 380 4.64 9.29 -29.42
#